data_AF-A0A367MDW3-F1
#
_entry.id   AF-A0A367MDW3-F1
#
_cell.length_a   1.000
_cell.length_b   1.000
_cell.length_c   1.000
_cell.angle_alpha   90.00
_cell.angle_beta   90.00
_cell.angle_gamma   90.00
#
_symmetry.space_group_name_H-M   'P 1'
#
loop_
_entity.id
_entity.type
_entity.pdbx_description
1 polymer ?
#
loop_
_entity_poly.entity_id
_entity_poly.type
_entity_poly.pdbx_seq_one_letter_code
_entity_poly.pdbx_strand_id
1 'polypeptide(L)'
;MESVRRHIESQVLSLTGLAVGGVDFESPKGDPGLFGPDAACWKVHGDFSSMMIGGIGALLLQMLHPLALAGVWDHSNFRDDLLGRLRRTGQFISATTYGPLADAERLIERVRRIHESVIGQLPDGTPYSASDPDLLTWVHVAEVSSFLKSYLRYLNPDLPGSEQDRYYSEIALVAERLGA
;
A
#
# COMPACT_ATOMS: atom_id res chain seq x y z
N MET A 1 29.21 -13.90 13.78
CA MET A 1 27.74 -14.14 13.80
C MET A 1 26.97 -12.82 13.79
N GLU A 2 27.26 -11.88 14.67
CA GLU A 2 26.54 -10.60 14.79
C GLU A 2 26.71 -9.63 13.59
N SER A 3 27.88 -9.66 12.94
CA SER A 3 28.14 -8.89 11.70
C SER A 3 27.34 -9.42 10.50
N VAL A 4 27.25 -10.74 10.33
CA VAL A 4 26.46 -11.38 9.27
C VAL A 4 24.97 -11.12 9.49
N ARG A 5 24.48 -11.22 10.75
CA ARG A 5 23.10 -10.86 11.10
C ARG A 5 22.80 -9.41 10.73
N ARG A 6 23.62 -8.45 11.16
CA ARG A 6 23.45 -7.02 10.82
C ARG A 6 23.48 -6.75 9.32
N HIS A 7 24.32 -7.47 8.58
CA HIS A 7 24.39 -7.31 7.13
C HIS A 7 23.13 -7.84 6.43
N ILE A 8 22.65 -9.02 6.81
CA ILE A 8 21.40 -9.59 6.29
C ILE A 8 20.22 -8.68 6.66
N GLU A 9 20.15 -8.23 7.92
CA GLU A 9 19.13 -7.30 8.41
C GLU A 9 19.15 -5.98 7.60
N SER A 10 20.32 -5.39 7.39
CA SER A 10 20.47 -4.19 6.56
C SER A 10 20.00 -4.42 5.12
N GLN A 11 20.35 -5.56 4.51
CA GLN A 11 19.90 -5.90 3.16
C GLN A 11 18.38 -6.09 3.10
N VAL A 12 17.79 -6.84 4.05
CA VAL A 12 16.34 -7.07 4.15
C VAL A 12 15.61 -5.74 4.39
N LEU A 13 16.08 -4.88 5.29
CA LEU A 13 15.50 -3.56 5.54
C LEU A 13 15.61 -2.64 4.31
N SER A 14 16.70 -2.73 3.55
CA SER A 14 16.88 -1.95 2.32
C SER A 14 16.00 -2.43 1.16
N LEU A 15 15.64 -3.72 1.15
CA LEU A 15 14.79 -4.35 0.14
C LEU A 15 13.30 -4.16 0.47
N THR A 16 12.94 -4.26 1.75
CA THR A 16 11.57 -4.09 2.25
C THR A 16 11.15 -2.62 2.41
N GLY A 17 12.11 -1.69 2.43
CA GLY A 17 11.84 -0.26 2.59
C GLY A 17 11.57 0.16 4.05
N LEU A 18 11.61 -0.77 5.01
CA LEU A 18 11.35 -0.53 6.44
C LEU A 18 12.27 0.54 7.05
N ALA A 19 13.52 0.67 6.59
CA ALA A 19 14.46 1.66 7.10
C ALA A 19 14.19 3.11 6.64
N VAL A 20 13.32 3.34 5.65
CA VAL A 20 13.25 4.62 4.93
C VAL A 20 11.99 5.44 5.26
N GLY A 21 11.10 4.94 6.13
CA GLY A 21 9.81 5.57 6.44
C GLY A 21 9.72 6.39 7.74
N GLY A 22 10.70 6.28 8.65
CA GLY A 22 10.65 6.97 9.95
C GLY A 22 9.46 6.59 10.83
N VAL A 23 8.87 5.42 10.62
CA VAL A 23 7.82 4.83 11.46
C VAL A 23 8.50 3.96 12.51
N ASP A 24 8.19 4.20 13.77
CA ASP A 24 8.65 3.34 14.88
C ASP A 24 7.56 2.33 15.19
N PHE A 25 7.69 1.12 14.65
CA PHE A 25 6.73 0.04 14.86
C PHE A 25 6.71 -0.50 16.30
N GLU A 26 7.68 -0.12 17.14
CA GLU A 26 7.77 -0.62 18.53
C GLU A 26 7.24 0.38 19.57
N SER A 27 6.94 1.63 19.17
CA SER A 27 6.54 2.70 20.07
C SER A 27 5.29 3.47 19.59
N PRO A 28 4.31 3.76 20.47
CA PRO A 28 4.24 3.32 21.86
C PRO A 28 3.87 1.85 21.96
N LYS A 29 4.44 1.14 22.94
CA LYS A 29 4.16 -0.28 23.15
C LYS A 29 2.67 -0.52 23.44
N GLY A 30 2.08 -1.47 22.73
CA GLY A 30 0.68 -1.85 22.91
C GLY A 30 -0.32 -0.98 22.14
N ASP A 31 0.13 -0.03 21.32
CA ASP A 31 -0.71 0.64 20.34
C ASP A 31 -1.12 -0.37 19.26
N PRO A 32 -2.42 -0.64 19.07
CA PRO A 32 -2.87 -1.57 18.06
C PRO A 32 -2.84 -0.98 16.65
N GLY A 33 -2.56 0.31 16.47
CA GLY A 33 -2.62 0.97 15.17
C GLY A 33 -4.04 1.15 14.64
N LEU A 34 -4.17 1.27 13.32
CA LEU A 34 -5.47 1.19 12.63
C LEU A 34 -6.07 -0.22 12.71
N PHE A 35 -5.20 -1.23 12.74
CA PHE A 35 -5.57 -2.63 12.73
C PHE A 35 -4.71 -3.39 13.74
N GLY A 36 -5.34 -4.08 14.68
CA GLY A 36 -4.64 -4.95 15.62
C GLY A 36 -4.18 -6.28 14.99
N PRO A 37 -3.33 -7.07 15.67
CA PRO A 37 -2.74 -8.32 15.15
C PRO A 37 -3.75 -9.41 14.76
N ASP A 38 -4.99 -9.32 15.25
CA ASP A 38 -6.07 -10.24 14.92
C ASP A 38 -6.81 -9.88 13.61
N ALA A 39 -6.48 -8.74 12.99
CA ALA A 39 -7.06 -8.29 11.72
C ALA A 39 -6.66 -9.23 10.56
N ALA A 40 -7.55 -9.37 9.59
CA ALA A 40 -7.28 -10.17 8.40
C ALA A 40 -6.16 -9.53 7.54
N CYS A 41 -6.07 -8.20 7.51
CA CYS A 41 -4.99 -7.52 6.79
C CYS A 41 -3.59 -7.84 7.34
N TRP A 42 -3.43 -8.07 8.65
CA TRP A 42 -2.17 -8.53 9.24
C TRP A 42 -1.74 -9.90 8.68
N LYS A 43 -2.71 -10.80 8.44
CA LYS A 43 -2.43 -12.11 7.85
C LYS A 43 -2.09 -11.98 6.38
N VAL A 44 -2.90 -11.24 5.61
CA VAL A 44 -2.75 -11.11 4.14
C VAL A 44 -1.46 -10.37 3.78
N HIS A 45 -1.10 -9.33 4.53
CA HIS A 45 0.09 -8.52 4.27
C HIS A 45 1.38 -9.10 4.89
N GLY A 46 1.29 -10.22 5.62
CA GLY A 46 2.37 -10.74 6.46
C GLY A 46 3.52 -11.40 5.70
N ASP A 47 3.29 -11.81 4.45
CA ASP A 47 4.32 -12.45 3.61
C ASP A 47 4.84 -11.51 2.53
N PHE A 48 6.15 -11.25 2.58
CA PHE A 48 6.83 -10.33 1.66
C PHE A 48 6.73 -10.79 0.21
N SER A 49 6.86 -12.08 -0.08
CA SER A 49 6.90 -12.59 -1.46
C SER A 49 5.52 -12.47 -2.12
N SER A 50 4.49 -12.89 -1.41
CA SER A 50 3.09 -12.72 -1.81
C SER A 50 2.74 -11.25 -2.02
N MET A 51 3.13 -10.37 -1.08
CA MET A 51 2.89 -8.92 -1.20
C MET A 51 3.61 -8.32 -2.40
N MET A 52 4.85 -8.72 -2.68
CA MET A 52 5.58 -8.24 -3.85
C MET A 52 4.90 -8.67 -5.16
N ILE A 53 4.46 -9.92 -5.27
CA ILE A 53 3.75 -10.41 -6.46
C ILE A 53 2.41 -9.69 -6.63
N GLY A 54 1.64 -9.56 -5.54
CA GLY A 54 0.36 -8.85 -5.52
C GLY A 54 0.53 -7.37 -5.86
N GLY A 55 1.59 -6.72 -5.37
CA GLY A 55 1.88 -5.31 -5.64
C GLY A 55 2.25 -5.04 -7.09
N ILE A 56 3.04 -5.92 -7.72
CA ILE A 56 3.30 -5.81 -9.16
C ILE A 56 2.00 -5.99 -9.96
N GLY A 57 1.16 -6.97 -9.58
CA GLY A 57 -0.16 -7.17 -10.19
C GLY A 57 -1.08 -5.96 -10.04
N ALA A 58 -1.12 -5.37 -8.85
CA ALA A 58 -1.87 -4.16 -8.54
C ALA A 58 -1.46 -2.99 -9.44
N LEU A 59 -0.16 -2.74 -9.58
CA LEU A 59 0.34 -1.65 -10.43
C LEU A 59 -0.10 -1.81 -11.88
N LEU A 60 0.00 -3.02 -12.43
CA LEU A 60 -0.45 -3.30 -13.80
C LEU A 60 -1.96 -3.09 -13.95
N LEU A 61 -2.74 -3.55 -12.98
CA LEU A 61 -4.20 -3.41 -12.98
C LEU A 61 -4.64 -1.95 -12.85
N GLN A 62 -4.02 -1.18 -11.95
CA GLN A 62 -4.30 0.25 -11.76
C GLN A 62 -4.12 1.04 -13.06
N MET A 63 -3.07 0.73 -13.83
CA MET A 63 -2.76 1.38 -15.12
C MET A 63 -3.79 1.12 -16.23
N LEU A 64 -4.76 0.21 -16.03
CA LEU A 64 -5.86 0.03 -16.99
C LEU A 64 -6.89 1.16 -16.94
N HIS A 65 -6.90 1.98 -15.88
CA HIS A 65 -7.75 3.16 -15.82
C HIS A 65 -7.01 4.39 -16.39
N PRO A 66 -7.54 5.06 -17.42
CA PRO A 66 -6.82 6.10 -18.14
C PRO A 66 -6.43 7.29 -17.25
N LEU A 67 -7.30 7.68 -16.30
CA LEU A 67 -7.01 8.78 -15.38
C LEU A 67 -5.95 8.42 -14.34
N ALA A 68 -5.91 7.15 -13.89
CA ALA A 68 -4.89 6.68 -12.95
C ALA A 68 -3.53 6.64 -13.65
N LEU A 69 -3.52 6.12 -14.89
CA LEU A 69 -2.32 6.09 -15.72
C LEU A 69 -1.79 7.51 -15.99
N ALA A 70 -2.66 8.46 -16.35
CA ALA A 70 -2.26 9.86 -16.56
C ALA A 70 -1.65 10.48 -15.30
N GLY A 71 -2.31 10.33 -14.14
CA GLY A 71 -1.77 10.81 -12.86
C GLY A 71 -0.38 10.25 -12.54
N VAL A 72 -0.14 8.96 -12.80
CA VAL A 72 1.19 8.35 -12.63
C VAL A 72 2.19 8.84 -13.68
N TRP A 73 1.78 8.95 -14.94
CA TRP A 73 2.66 9.33 -16.04
C TRP A 73 3.14 10.77 -15.94
N ASP A 74 2.24 11.68 -15.59
CA ASP A 74 2.48 13.12 -15.59
C ASP A 74 3.14 13.60 -14.29
N HIS A 75 2.90 12.92 -13.16
CA HIS A 75 3.31 13.39 -11.83
C HIS A 75 4.28 12.48 -11.08
N SER A 76 4.78 11.39 -11.68
CA SER A 76 5.73 10.50 -11.01
C SER A 76 7.00 10.24 -11.81
N ASN A 77 8.11 10.10 -11.09
CA ASN A 77 9.41 9.69 -11.64
C ASN A 77 9.52 8.17 -11.84
N PHE A 78 8.40 7.45 -12.04
CA PHE A 78 8.37 5.98 -11.97
C PHE A 78 9.31 5.31 -12.98
N ARG A 79 9.58 5.95 -14.12
CA ARG A 79 10.44 5.44 -15.19
C ARG A 79 11.91 5.41 -14.76
N ASP A 80 12.30 6.38 -13.94
CA ASP A 80 13.67 6.57 -13.48
C ASP A 80 13.90 5.93 -12.10
N ASP A 81 12.85 5.80 -11.28
CA ASP A 81 12.91 5.29 -9.90
C ASP A 81 11.73 4.35 -9.56
N LEU A 82 11.59 3.26 -10.31
CA LEU A 82 10.54 2.26 -10.05
C LEU A 82 10.71 1.61 -8.65
N LEU A 83 11.96 1.31 -8.27
CA LEU A 83 12.27 0.69 -6.98
C LEU A 83 11.95 1.62 -5.81
N GLY A 84 12.27 2.91 -5.90
CA GLY A 84 11.91 3.89 -4.88
C GLY A 84 10.40 4.10 -4.82
N ARG A 85 9.67 4.06 -5.94
CA ARG A 85 8.20 4.11 -5.94
C ARG A 85 7.60 2.91 -5.21
N LEU A 86 8.06 1.69 -5.52
CA LEU A 86 7.64 0.47 -4.83
C LEU A 86 7.92 0.54 -3.32
N ARG A 87 9.10 1.02 -2.93
CA ARG A 87 9.46 1.21 -1.51
C ARG A 87 8.51 2.18 -0.79
N ARG A 88 8.16 3.31 -1.40
CA ARG A 88 7.23 4.30 -0.80
C ARG A 88 5.83 3.73 -0.61
N THR A 89 5.33 2.97 -1.58
CA THR A 89 4.04 2.27 -1.44
C THR A 89 4.10 1.18 -0.37
N GLY A 90 5.15 0.36 -0.36
CA GLY A 90 5.34 -0.67 0.67
C GLY A 90 5.43 -0.10 2.09
N GLN A 91 6.07 1.07 2.25
CA GLN A 91 6.10 1.80 3.52
C GLN A 91 4.71 2.26 3.95
N PHE A 92 3.94 2.86 3.03
CA PHE A 92 2.59 3.30 3.33
C PHE A 92 1.73 2.13 3.79
N ILE A 93 1.71 1.02 3.05
CA ILE A 93 0.95 -0.19 3.41
C ILE A 93 1.41 -0.76 4.75
N SER A 94 2.73 -0.86 4.97
CA SER A 94 3.26 -1.39 6.23
C SER A 94 2.87 -0.50 7.41
N ALA A 95 2.94 0.82 7.26
CA ALA A 95 2.59 1.75 8.31
C ALA A 95 1.08 1.77 8.60
N THR A 96 0.23 1.70 7.58
CA THR A 96 -1.23 1.66 7.79
C THR A 96 -1.70 0.30 8.29
N THR A 97 -0.98 -0.79 8.02
CA THR A 97 -1.32 -2.14 8.51
C THR A 97 -0.78 -2.40 9.91
N TYR A 98 0.51 -2.13 10.14
CA TYR A 98 1.26 -2.55 11.32
C TYR A 98 1.73 -1.41 12.22
N GLY A 99 1.68 -0.17 11.73
CA GLY A 99 2.22 0.99 12.43
C GLY A 99 1.31 1.51 13.55
N PRO A 100 1.87 2.27 14.50
CA PRO A 100 1.08 2.98 15.51
C PRO A 100 0.04 3.91 14.88
N LEU A 101 -1.06 4.16 15.60
CA LEU A 101 -2.18 4.92 15.06
C LEU A 101 -1.75 6.31 14.57
N ALA A 102 -0.96 7.02 15.37
CA ALA A 102 -0.50 8.37 15.05
C ALA A 102 0.40 8.43 13.79
N ASP A 103 1.22 7.39 13.57
CA ASP A 103 2.08 7.30 12.40
C ASP A 103 1.26 7.00 11.14
N ALA A 104 0.31 6.08 11.24
CA ALA A 104 -0.61 5.75 10.16
C ALA A 104 -1.44 6.97 9.74
N GLU A 105 -2.03 7.70 10.69
CA GLU A 105 -2.81 8.91 10.44
C GLU A 105 -1.97 10.02 9.79
N ARG A 106 -0.76 10.25 10.29
CA ARG A 106 0.17 11.23 9.70
C ARG A 106 0.50 10.90 8.24
N LEU A 107 0.72 9.61 7.93
CA LEU A 107 1.04 9.18 6.58
C LEU A 107 -0.16 9.25 5.64
N ILE A 108 -1.36 8.88 6.11
CA ILE A 108 -2.61 9.06 5.35
C ILE A 108 -2.79 10.54 4.99
N GLU A 109 -2.68 11.44 5.96
CA GLU A 109 -2.83 12.88 5.73
C GLU A 109 -1.75 13.43 4.77
N ARG A 110 -0.54 12.89 4.85
CA ARG A 110 0.53 13.24 3.89
C ARG A 110 0.18 12.78 2.47
N VAL A 111 -0.28 11.54 2.29
CA VAL A 111 -0.66 10.99 0.98
C VAL A 111 -1.85 11.75 0.40
N ARG A 112 -2.86 12.04 1.22
CA ARG A 112 -4.01 12.84 0.83
C ARG A 112 -3.60 14.20 0.26
N ARG A 113 -2.74 14.95 0.96
CA ARG A 113 -2.21 16.24 0.46
C ARG A 113 -1.40 16.11 -0.83
N ILE A 114 -0.68 14.99 -1.02
CA ILE A 114 0.00 14.73 -2.29
C ILE A 114 -1.04 14.53 -3.40
N HIS A 115 -2.08 13.71 -3.18
CA HIS A 115 -3.13 13.47 -4.17
C HIS A 115 -3.90 14.73 -4.54
N GLU A 116 -4.14 15.64 -3.60
CA GLU A 116 -4.75 16.96 -3.87
C GLU A 116 -3.94 17.82 -4.88
N SER A 117 -2.64 17.56 -5.02
CA SER A 117 -1.77 18.25 -6.00
C SER A 117 -1.63 17.54 -7.35
N VAL A 118 -2.15 16.31 -7.47
CA VAL A 118 -2.08 15.50 -8.70
C VAL A 118 -3.37 15.73 -9.50
N ILE A 119 -3.35 16.79 -10.29
CA ILE A 119 -4.46 17.22 -11.15
C ILE A 119 -3.95 17.46 -12.58
N GLY A 120 -4.79 17.21 -13.58
CA GLY A 120 -4.42 17.42 -14.98
C GLY A 120 -5.58 17.19 -15.94
N GLN A 121 -5.25 17.02 -17.23
CA GLN A 121 -6.21 16.76 -18.30
C GLN A 121 -5.65 15.71 -19.27
N LEU A 122 -6.50 14.80 -19.74
CA LEU A 122 -6.20 13.91 -20.85
C LEU A 122 -6.08 14.67 -22.19
N PRO A 123 -5.51 14.06 -23.24
CA PRO A 123 -5.38 14.69 -24.56
C PRO A 123 -6.71 15.13 -25.20
N ASP A 124 -7.82 14.52 -24.81
CA ASP A 124 -9.17 14.88 -25.25
C ASP A 124 -9.83 16.00 -24.43
N GLY A 125 -9.12 16.54 -23.42
CA GLY A 125 -9.58 17.59 -22.52
C GLY A 125 -10.29 17.10 -21.26
N THR A 126 -10.45 15.78 -21.06
CA THR A 126 -11.09 15.25 -19.85
C THR A 126 -10.22 15.56 -18.61
N PRO A 127 -10.73 16.29 -17.61
CA PRO A 127 -9.98 16.59 -16.39
C PRO A 127 -9.84 15.35 -15.49
N TYR A 128 -8.76 15.27 -14.73
CA TYR A 128 -8.60 14.29 -13.66
C TYR A 128 -8.06 14.94 -12.38
N SER A 129 -8.41 14.32 -11.26
CA SER A 129 -7.83 14.56 -9.95
C SER A 129 -7.55 13.23 -9.27
N ALA A 130 -6.36 13.04 -8.72
CA ALA A 130 -6.06 11.83 -7.93
C ALA A 130 -6.85 11.77 -6.61
N SER A 131 -7.43 12.89 -6.17
CA SER A 131 -8.33 12.94 -5.02
C SER A 131 -9.80 12.66 -5.37
N ASP A 132 -10.10 12.32 -6.63
CA ASP A 132 -11.45 11.90 -7.03
C ASP A 132 -11.83 10.57 -6.31
N PRO A 133 -12.98 10.51 -5.61
CA PRO A 133 -13.36 9.33 -4.82
C PRO A 133 -13.49 8.04 -5.64
N ASP A 134 -14.02 8.13 -6.87
CA ASP A 134 -14.16 6.97 -7.75
C ASP A 134 -12.79 6.47 -8.20
N LEU A 135 -11.87 7.38 -8.50
CA LEU A 135 -10.49 7.05 -8.86
C LEU A 135 -9.71 6.45 -7.68
N LEU A 136 -9.87 7.00 -6.48
CA LEU A 136 -9.29 6.43 -5.25
C LEU A 136 -9.81 5.02 -4.99
N THR A 137 -11.13 4.82 -5.14
CA THR A 137 -11.77 3.51 -5.01
C THR A 137 -11.21 2.52 -6.02
N TRP A 138 -11.06 2.91 -7.30
CA TRP A 138 -10.45 2.05 -8.32
C TRP A 138 -9.03 1.61 -7.93
N VAL A 139 -8.18 2.57 -7.56
CA VAL A 139 -6.78 2.31 -7.20
C VAL A 139 -6.69 1.38 -6.00
N HIS A 140 -7.52 1.62 -4.98
CA HIS A 140 -7.56 0.80 -3.77
C HIS A 140 -8.05 -0.62 -4.06
N VAL A 141 -9.19 -0.78 -4.75
CA VAL A 141 -9.74 -2.10 -5.08
C VAL A 141 -8.75 -2.91 -5.93
N ALA A 142 -8.10 -2.29 -6.91
CA ALA A 142 -7.07 -2.95 -7.71
C ALA A 142 -5.88 -3.42 -6.85
N GLU A 143 -5.50 -2.63 -5.85
CA GLU A 143 -4.46 -2.96 -4.88
C GLU A 143 -4.84 -4.15 -4.00
N VAL A 144 -5.90 -4.01 -3.21
CA VAL A 144 -6.25 -5.01 -2.19
C VAL A 144 -6.74 -6.32 -2.80
N SER A 145 -7.40 -6.28 -3.97
CA SER A 145 -7.77 -7.51 -4.69
C SER A 145 -6.55 -8.28 -5.20
N SER A 146 -5.50 -7.57 -5.63
CA SER A 146 -4.25 -8.20 -6.09
C SER A 146 -3.45 -8.78 -4.94
N PHE A 147 -3.41 -8.11 -3.78
CA PHE A 147 -2.79 -8.66 -2.56
C PHE A 147 -3.48 -9.93 -2.10
N LEU A 148 -4.82 -9.91 -1.95
CA LEU A 148 -5.55 -11.09 -1.53
C LEU A 148 -5.39 -12.23 -2.53
N LYS A 149 -5.49 -11.96 -3.83
CA LYS A 149 -5.32 -12.97 -4.88
C LYS A 149 -3.94 -13.61 -4.84
N SER A 150 -2.89 -12.82 -4.59
CA SER A 150 -1.53 -13.34 -4.42
C SER A 150 -1.41 -14.21 -3.16
N TYR A 151 -1.97 -13.75 -2.04
CA TYR A 151 -1.98 -14.49 -0.77
C TYR A 151 -2.66 -15.85 -0.92
N LEU A 152 -3.84 -15.90 -1.54
CA LEU A 152 -4.55 -17.14 -1.82
C LEU A 152 -3.75 -18.06 -2.74
N ARG A 153 -3.07 -17.49 -3.75
CA ARG A 153 -2.36 -18.29 -4.76
C ARG A 153 -1.07 -18.93 -4.24
N TYR A 154 -0.34 -18.23 -3.37
CA TYR A 154 1.03 -18.58 -3.02
C TYR A 154 1.23 -18.94 -1.55
N LEU A 155 0.29 -18.59 -0.66
CA LEU A 155 0.45 -18.84 0.78
C LEU A 155 -0.68 -19.67 1.38
N ASN A 156 -1.94 -19.28 1.16
CA ASN A 156 -3.08 -19.97 1.78
C ASN A 156 -4.31 -20.01 0.85
N PRO A 157 -4.42 -21.01 -0.05
CA PRO A 157 -5.57 -21.15 -0.94
C PRO A 157 -6.88 -21.49 -0.21
N ASP A 158 -6.80 -21.96 1.03
CA ASP A 158 -7.94 -22.42 1.83
C ASP A 158 -8.47 -21.34 2.80
N LEU A 159 -8.02 -20.07 2.66
CA LEU A 159 -8.53 -18.97 3.50
C LEU A 159 -10.06 -18.86 3.34
N PRO A 160 -10.85 -18.98 4.43
CA PRO A 160 -12.30 -18.97 4.34
C PRO A 160 -12.82 -17.68 3.68
N GLY A 161 -13.89 -17.79 2.88
CA GLY A 161 -14.52 -16.63 2.23
C GLY A 161 -14.90 -15.53 3.22
N SER A 162 -15.32 -15.90 4.44
CA SER A 162 -15.62 -14.92 5.50
C SER A 162 -14.40 -14.11 5.96
N GLU A 163 -13.19 -14.70 5.96
CA GLU A 163 -11.96 -13.97 6.27
C GLU A 163 -11.49 -13.11 5.09
N GLN A 164 -11.80 -13.53 3.86
CA GLN A 164 -11.61 -12.71 2.65
C GLN A 164 -12.51 -11.47 2.66
N ASP A 165 -13.79 -11.64 2.99
CA ASP A 165 -14.74 -10.53 3.13
C ASP A 165 -14.33 -9.61 4.28
N ARG A 166 -13.89 -10.19 5.41
CA ARG A 166 -13.35 -9.44 6.54
C ARG A 166 -12.15 -8.59 6.13
N TYR A 167 -11.21 -9.13 5.36
CA TYR A 167 -10.07 -8.39 4.82
C TYR A 167 -10.51 -7.15 4.04
N TYR A 168 -11.44 -7.29 3.11
CA TYR A 168 -11.96 -6.14 2.36
C TYR A 168 -12.66 -5.12 3.26
N SER A 169 -13.48 -5.59 4.21
CA SER A 169 -14.20 -4.70 5.14
C SER A 169 -13.27 -3.90 6.04
N GLU A 170 -12.17 -4.50 6.52
CA GLU A 170 -11.20 -3.83 7.36
C GLU A 170 -10.38 -2.83 6.53
N ILE A 171 -9.83 -3.27 5.39
CA ILE A 171 -8.88 -2.45 4.63
C ILE A 171 -9.55 -1.25 3.93
N ALA A 172 -10.87 -1.30 3.70
CA ALA A 172 -11.65 -0.18 3.18
C ALA A 172 -11.49 1.10 4.03
N LEU A 173 -11.26 0.97 5.35
CA LEU A 173 -10.99 2.10 6.24
C LEU A 173 -9.84 2.98 5.74
N VAL A 174 -8.81 2.40 5.12
CA VAL A 174 -7.67 3.16 4.58
C VAL A 174 -8.13 4.00 3.39
N ALA A 175 -8.96 3.44 2.51
CA ALA A 175 -9.51 4.15 1.35
C ALA A 175 -10.43 5.30 1.79
N GLU A 176 -11.35 5.03 2.71
CA GLU A 176 -12.27 6.04 3.27
C GLU A 176 -11.48 7.20 3.89
N ARG A 177 -10.42 6.92 4.66
CA ARG A 177 -9.56 7.96 5.25
C ARG A 177 -8.74 8.73 4.21
N LEU A 178 -8.46 8.14 3.04
CA LEU A 178 -7.84 8.83 1.91
C LEU A 178 -8.84 9.69 1.10
N GLY A 179 -10.15 9.47 1.28
CA GLY A 179 -11.23 10.21 0.62
C GLY A 179 -11.93 9.48 -0.52
N ALA A 180 -11.81 8.14 -0.56
CA ALA A 180 -12.62 7.29 -1.44
C ALA A 180 -14.11 7.31 -1.04
#